data_AF-A0A0F8XZU8-F1
#
_entry.id   AF-A0A0F8XZU8-F1
#
_cell.length_a   1.000
_cell.length_b   1.000
_cell.length_c   1.000
_cell.angle_alpha   90.00
_cell.angle_beta   90.00
_cell.angle_gamma   90.00
#
_symmetry.space_group_name_H-M   'P 1'
#
loop_
_entity.id
_entity.type
_entity.pdbx_description
1 polymer ?
#
loop_
_entity_poly.entity_id
_entity_poly.type
_entity_poly.pdbx_seq_one_letter_code
_entity_poly.pdbx_strand_id
1 'polypeptide(L)'
;MSGEVVVERQLDLSNVLNDLVADGLLDRMDANGIAGTQRNREQALLHPFAYIAGQHPQNLLEPGKQLTLERLTTWLADKSGLEVAHIDPLSINVTAITDVMSFQFARRHNILCIDAEGDELVIVTTQPFMTSWIADLKQTTRKQIRRVVAN
;
A
#
# COMPACT_ATOMS: atom_id res chain seq x y z
N MET A 1 -23.55 6.79 -10.36
CA MET A 1 -22.58 6.52 -9.28
C MET A 1 -22.59 5.03 -9.01
N SER A 2 -21.88 4.27 -9.83
CA SER A 2 -21.61 2.86 -9.57
C SER A 2 -20.66 2.81 -8.38
N GLY A 3 -21.18 2.47 -7.20
CA GLY A 3 -20.34 2.11 -6.06
C GLY A 3 -19.56 0.87 -6.48
N GLU A 4 -18.32 1.08 -6.89
CA GLU A 4 -17.41 -0.02 -7.20
C GLU A 4 -17.25 -0.79 -5.90
N VAL A 5 -17.80 -2.01 -5.86
CA VAL A 5 -17.65 -2.90 -4.72
C VAL A 5 -16.19 -3.32 -4.73
N VAL A 6 -15.36 -2.59 -4.00
CA VAL A 6 -13.96 -2.97 -3.78
C VAL A 6 -14.00 -4.23 -2.92
N VAL A 7 -13.69 -5.37 -3.54
CA VAL A 7 -13.56 -6.64 -2.83
C VAL A 7 -12.37 -6.52 -1.90
N GLU A 8 -12.61 -6.63 -0.59
CA GLU A 8 -11.54 -6.58 0.40
C GLU A 8 -10.58 -7.76 0.19
N ARG A 9 -9.32 -7.43 -0.11
CA ARG A 9 -8.26 -8.41 -0.26
C ARG A 9 -6.96 -7.81 0.25
N GLN A 10 -6.31 -8.53 1.15
CA GLN A 10 -4.98 -8.15 1.62
C GLN A 10 -3.94 -8.34 0.50
N LEU A 11 -3.05 -7.37 0.36
CA LEU A 11 -1.81 -7.51 -0.38
C LEU A 11 -0.87 -8.41 0.41
N ASP A 12 -0.79 -9.65 -0.04
CA ASP A 12 0.26 -10.59 0.32
C ASP A 12 1.15 -10.86 -0.89
N LEU A 13 2.28 -11.53 -0.67
CA LEU A 13 3.26 -11.81 -1.73
C LEU A 13 2.65 -12.56 -2.92
N SER A 14 1.77 -13.53 -2.67
CA SER A 14 1.19 -14.35 -3.74
C SER A 14 0.23 -13.55 -4.60
N ASN A 15 -0.66 -12.78 -3.98
CA ASN A 15 -1.61 -11.91 -4.66
C ASN A 15 -0.89 -10.84 -5.48
N VAL A 16 0.14 -10.22 -4.91
CA VAL A 16 0.95 -9.21 -5.63
C VAL A 16 1.64 -9.82 -6.85
N LEU A 17 2.32 -10.95 -6.70
CA LEU A 17 2.99 -11.60 -7.83
C LEU A 17 2.01 -11.99 -8.94
N ASN A 18 0.85 -12.54 -8.58
CA ASN A 18 -0.20 -12.87 -9.54
C ASN A 18 -0.73 -11.63 -10.27
N ASP A 19 -0.96 -10.54 -9.54
CA ASP A 19 -1.42 -9.28 -10.11
C ASP A 19 -0.37 -8.64 -11.02
N LEU A 20 0.92 -8.67 -10.66
CA LEU A 20 2.01 -8.16 -11.49
C LEU A 20 2.15 -8.95 -12.80
N VAL A 21 1.93 -10.26 -12.76
CA VAL A 21 1.89 -11.11 -13.95
C VAL A 21 0.66 -10.81 -14.80
N ALA A 22 -0.51 -10.66 -14.18
CA ALA A 22 -1.75 -10.34 -14.89
C ALA A 22 -1.67 -8.97 -15.60
N ASP A 23 -1.02 -8.00 -14.97
CA ASP A 23 -0.82 -6.65 -15.50
C ASP A 23 0.41 -6.53 -16.42
N GLY A 24 1.18 -7.62 -16.59
CA GLY A 24 2.31 -7.70 -17.53
C GLY A 24 3.59 -6.99 -17.07
N LEU A 25 3.74 -6.67 -15.78
CA LEU A 25 4.97 -6.09 -15.23
C LEU A 25 6.06 -7.14 -15.00
N LEU A 26 5.67 -8.39 -14.77
CA LEU A 26 6.54 -9.52 -14.42
C LEU A 26 6.11 -10.76 -15.20
N ASP A 27 7.05 -11.62 -15.61
CA ASP A 27 6.66 -12.91 -16.21
C ASP A 27 6.34 -13.96 -15.14
N ARG A 28 5.66 -15.03 -15.56
CA ARG A 28 5.22 -16.10 -14.65
C ARG A 28 6.39 -16.92 -14.10
N MET A 29 7.49 -17.07 -14.84
CA MET A 29 8.65 -17.83 -14.41
C MET A 29 9.38 -17.11 -13.28
N ASP A 30 9.63 -15.81 -13.45
CA ASP A 30 10.23 -14.93 -12.45
C ASP A 30 9.34 -14.85 -11.20
N ALA A 31 8.02 -14.68 -11.38
CA ALA A 31 7.07 -14.68 -10.27
C ALA A 31 7.13 -15.98 -9.46
N ASN A 32 7.17 -17.14 -10.12
CA ASN A 32 7.30 -18.43 -9.46
C ASN A 32 8.65 -18.58 -8.74
N GLY A 33 9.74 -18.07 -9.33
CA GLY A 33 11.07 -18.05 -8.71
C GLY A 33 11.10 -17.24 -7.42
N ILE A 34 10.52 -16.04 -7.44
CA ILE A 34 10.40 -15.17 -6.26
C ILE A 34 9.53 -15.85 -5.19
N ALA A 35 8.39 -16.42 -5.56
CA ALA A 35 7.50 -17.10 -4.62
C ALA A 35 8.15 -18.34 -3.97
N GLY A 36 8.97 -19.08 -4.73
CA GLY A 36 9.65 -20.29 -4.28
C GLY A 36 10.94 -20.05 -3.48
N THR A 37 11.43 -18.81 -3.45
CA THR A 37 12.66 -18.47 -2.72
C THR A 37 12.43 -18.57 -1.21
N GLN A 38 13.31 -19.32 -0.53
CA GLN A 38 13.25 -19.45 0.93
C GLN A 38 13.56 -18.10 1.58
N ARG A 39 12.58 -17.56 2.30
CA ARG A 39 12.71 -16.31 3.04
C ARG A 39 13.27 -16.57 4.42
N ASN A 40 14.34 -15.86 4.78
CA ASN A 40 14.79 -15.83 6.16
C ASN A 40 13.79 -15.05 7.04
N ARG A 41 14.02 -15.02 8.36
CA ARG A 41 13.12 -14.37 9.32
C ARG A 41 12.93 -12.88 9.03
N GLU A 42 13.97 -12.17 8.61
CA GLU A 42 13.90 -10.74 8.30
C GLU A 42 13.10 -10.48 7.02
N GLN A 43 13.39 -11.25 5.97
CA GLN A 43 12.67 -11.19 4.68
C GLN A 43 11.20 -11.57 4.81
N ALA A 44 10.85 -12.47 5.73
CA ALA A 44 9.46 -12.84 6.00
C ALA A 44 8.64 -11.70 6.64
N LEU A 45 9.30 -10.72 7.28
CA LEU A 45 8.68 -9.55 7.89
C LEU A 45 8.59 -8.35 6.94
N LEU A 46 9.29 -8.38 5.79
CA LEU A 46 9.25 -7.30 4.82
C LEU A 46 7.87 -7.19 4.18
N HIS A 47 7.47 -5.96 3.87
CA HIS A 47 6.33 -5.70 3.00
C HIS A 47 6.55 -6.39 1.63
N PRO A 48 5.52 -6.99 1.01
CA PRO A 48 5.66 -7.70 -0.26
C PRO A 48 6.41 -6.92 -1.34
N PHE A 49 6.15 -5.61 -1.46
CA PHE A 49 6.84 -4.77 -2.45
C PHE A 49 8.33 -4.60 -2.17
N ALA A 50 8.70 -4.39 -0.91
CA ALA A 50 10.11 -4.28 -0.52
C ALA A 50 10.84 -5.61 -0.79
N TYR A 51 10.20 -6.74 -0.50
CA TYR A 51 10.76 -8.05 -0.78
C TYR A 51 10.96 -8.29 -2.29
N ILE A 52 9.92 -8.01 -3.10
CA ILE A 52 9.97 -8.16 -4.56
C ILE A 52 11.05 -7.25 -5.17
N ALA A 53 11.07 -5.96 -4.80
CA ALA A 53 12.07 -5.02 -5.30
C ALA A 53 13.50 -5.46 -4.96
N GLY A 54 13.71 -6.04 -3.77
CA GLY A 54 15.00 -6.60 -3.36
C GLY A 54 15.42 -7.87 -4.12
N GLN A 55 14.53 -8.50 -4.88
CA GLN A 55 14.90 -9.57 -5.82
C GLN A 55 15.37 -9.03 -7.18
N HIS A 56 15.30 -7.72 -7.39
CA HIS A 56 15.72 -7.05 -8.62
C HIS A 56 15.09 -7.61 -9.92
N PRO A 57 13.79 -7.98 -9.95
CA PRO A 57 13.20 -8.54 -11.15
C PRO A 57 13.13 -7.51 -12.27
N GLN A 58 13.19 -7.99 -13.50
CA GLN A 58 13.06 -7.13 -14.67
C GLN A 58 11.62 -6.58 -14.77
N ASN A 59 11.50 -5.30 -15.12
CA ASN A 59 10.22 -4.70 -15.48
C ASN A 59 9.96 -4.96 -16.97
N LEU A 60 8.96 -5.78 -17.28
CA LEU A 60 8.63 -6.12 -18.66
C LEU A 60 8.01 -4.98 -19.46
N LEU A 61 7.37 -4.02 -18.79
CA LEU A 61 6.82 -2.83 -19.43
C LEU A 61 7.89 -1.77 -19.75
N GLU A 62 9.04 -1.83 -19.07
CA GLU A 62 10.17 -0.91 -19.28
C GLU A 62 11.47 -1.70 -19.44
N PRO A 63 11.76 -2.22 -20.66
CA PRO A 63 12.96 -3.00 -20.92
C PRO A 63 14.24 -2.29 -20.47
N GLY A 64 15.10 -3.02 -19.76
CA GLY A 64 16.35 -2.47 -19.19
C GLY A 64 16.19 -1.84 -17.81
N LYS A 65 14.98 -1.76 -17.25
CA LYS A 65 14.73 -1.36 -15.86
C LYS A 65 14.26 -2.52 -15.00
N GLN A 66 14.44 -2.37 -13.69
CA GLN A 66 13.96 -3.31 -12.68
C GLN A 66 12.65 -2.80 -12.05
N LEU A 67 11.87 -3.69 -11.44
CA LEU A 67 10.75 -3.28 -10.58
C LEU A 67 11.29 -2.77 -9.25
N THR A 68 11.43 -1.45 -9.14
CA THR A 68 11.79 -0.79 -7.89
C THR A 68 10.59 -0.65 -6.98
N LEU A 69 10.85 -0.31 -5.71
CA LEU A 69 9.79 -0.06 -4.73
C LEU A 69 8.88 1.11 -5.18
N GLU A 70 9.44 2.17 -5.75
CA GLU A 70 8.70 3.31 -6.29
C GLU A 70 7.80 2.88 -7.44
N ARG A 71 8.31 2.07 -8.38
CA ARG A 71 7.51 1.58 -9.51
C ARG A 71 6.34 0.72 -9.05
N LEU A 72 6.56 -0.14 -8.06
CA LEU A 72 5.51 -0.97 -7.45
C LEU A 72 4.46 -0.10 -6.73
N THR A 73 4.87 0.96 -6.02
CA THR A 73 3.96 1.90 -5.38
C THR A 73 3.11 2.67 -6.40
N THR A 74 3.72 3.17 -7.49
CA THR A 74 2.97 3.82 -8.57
C THR A 74 1.98 2.86 -9.22
N TRP A 75 2.40 1.64 -9.53
CA TRP A 75 1.51 0.62 -10.07
C TRP A 75 0.32 0.34 -9.15
N LEU A 76 0.55 0.26 -7.83
CA LEU A 76 -0.52 0.03 -6.87
C LEU A 76 -1.50 1.21 -6.77
N ALA A 77 -0.98 2.43 -6.80
CA ALA A 77 -1.77 3.65 -6.86
C ALA A 77 -2.68 3.65 -8.11
N ASP A 78 -2.11 3.38 -9.28
CA ASP A 78 -2.85 3.27 -10.55
C ASP A 78 -3.94 2.18 -10.46
N LYS A 79 -3.57 0.98 -9.96
CA LYS A 79 -4.48 -0.16 -9.84
C LYS A 79 -5.61 0.07 -8.83
N SER A 80 -5.38 0.87 -7.79
CA SER A 80 -6.36 1.17 -6.75
C SER A 80 -7.12 2.48 -6.96
N GLY A 81 -6.76 3.27 -7.98
CA GLY A 81 -7.33 4.60 -8.22
C GLY A 81 -7.00 5.61 -7.12
N LEU A 82 -5.87 5.42 -6.42
CA LEU A 82 -5.41 6.29 -5.34
C LEU A 82 -4.19 7.09 -5.76
N GLU A 83 -3.95 8.21 -5.11
CA GLU A 83 -2.75 9.02 -5.36
C GLU A 83 -1.55 8.46 -4.57
N VAL A 84 -0.35 8.62 -5.14
CA VAL A 84 0.91 8.40 -4.42
C VAL A 84 1.21 9.61 -3.55
N ALA A 85 1.40 9.41 -2.25
CA ALA A 85 1.88 10.43 -1.33
C ALA A 85 3.36 10.25 -1.02
N HIS A 86 4.08 11.36 -0.89
CA HIS A 86 5.43 11.38 -0.33
C HIS A 86 5.34 11.85 1.13
N ILE A 87 5.84 11.04 2.05
CA ILE A 87 5.77 11.34 3.48
C ILE A 87 7.03 12.10 3.88
N ASP A 88 6.87 13.34 4.32
CA ASP A 88 7.91 14.08 5.02
C ASP A 88 7.69 13.94 6.54
N PRO A 89 8.53 13.18 7.27
CA PRO A 89 8.38 12.99 8.71
C PRO A 89 8.42 14.31 9.50
N LEU A 90 9.08 15.34 8.97
CA LEU A 90 9.22 16.64 9.64
C LEU A 90 7.97 17.52 9.50
N SER A 91 7.11 17.23 8.51
CA SER A 91 5.87 17.97 8.30
C SER A 91 4.69 17.39 9.09
N ILE A 92 4.84 16.21 9.70
CA ILE A 92 3.74 15.52 10.41
C ILE A 92 3.51 16.17 11.79
N ASN A 93 2.30 16.70 11.98
CA ASN A 93 1.84 17.11 13.31
C ASN A 93 1.41 15.89 14.13
N VAL A 94 2.36 15.32 14.88
CA VAL A 94 2.15 14.10 15.68
C VAL A 94 0.98 14.25 16.66
N THR A 95 0.82 15.42 17.30
CA THR A 95 -0.25 15.65 18.26
C THR A 95 -1.63 15.55 17.60
N ALA A 96 -1.81 16.22 16.46
CA ALA A 96 -3.07 16.21 15.73
C ALA A 96 -3.45 14.78 15.26
N ILE A 97 -2.49 13.98 14.81
CA ILE A 97 -2.76 12.61 14.34
C ILE A 97 -3.07 11.63 15.49
N THR A 98 -2.46 11.82 16.67
CA THR A 98 -2.71 10.95 17.83
C THR A 98 -4.09 11.16 18.45
N ASP A 99 -4.68 12.34 18.26
CA ASP A 99 -6.06 12.62 18.67
C ASP A 99 -7.09 11.95 17.74
N VAL A 100 -6.70 11.68 16.49
CA VAL A 100 -7.56 11.07 15.46
C VAL A 100 -7.62 9.55 15.61
N MET A 101 -6.49 8.89 15.86
CA MET A 101 -6.43 7.45 16.01
C MET A 101 -5.30 6.98 16.91
N SER A 102 -5.50 5.85 17.57
CA SER A 102 -4.44 5.22 18.35
C SER A 102 -3.38 4.58 17.45
N PHE A 103 -2.14 4.54 17.93
CA PHE A 103 -1.06 3.80 17.26
C PHE A 103 -1.40 2.33 17.02
N GLN A 104 -2.15 1.69 17.93
CA GLN A 104 -2.57 0.30 17.78
C GLN A 104 -3.55 0.11 16.62
N PHE A 105 -4.47 1.07 16.43
CA PHE A 105 -5.40 1.08 15.31
C PHE A 105 -4.64 1.23 13.98
N ALA A 106 -3.78 2.25 13.89
CA ALA A 106 -2.90 2.50 12.74
C ALA A 106 -2.11 1.24 12.34
N ARG A 107 -1.45 0.60 13.33
CA ARG A 107 -0.65 -0.61 13.10
C ARG A 107 -1.49 -1.83 12.67
N ARG A 108 -2.67 -2.02 13.26
CA ARG A 108 -3.56 -3.15 12.92
C ARG A 108 -4.03 -3.07 11.46
N HIS A 109 -4.30 -1.86 10.98
CA HIS A 109 -4.84 -1.64 9.65
C HIS A 109 -3.77 -1.26 8.61
N ASN A 110 -2.50 -1.14 9.00
CA ASN A 110 -1.39 -0.66 8.16
C ASN A 110 -1.73 0.68 7.49
N ILE A 111 -2.17 1.63 8.31
CA ILE A 111 -2.52 2.99 7.89
C ILE A 111 -1.78 4.02 8.74
N LEU A 112 -1.59 5.21 8.18
CA LEU A 112 -1.01 6.36 8.87
C LEU A 112 -1.76 7.63 8.48
N CYS A 113 -2.22 8.40 9.46
CA CYS A 113 -2.71 9.75 9.21
C CYS A 113 -1.50 10.68 9.02
N ILE A 114 -1.48 11.41 7.91
CA ILE A 114 -0.42 12.40 7.62
C ILE A 114 -0.93 13.84 7.66
N ASP A 115 -2.25 14.02 7.56
CA ASP A 115 -2.92 15.31 7.70
C ASP A 115 -4.26 15.10 8.39
N ALA A 116 -4.56 15.95 9.36
CA ALA A 116 -5.79 15.94 10.15
C ALA A 116 -6.46 17.31 10.21
N GLU A 117 -6.09 18.27 9.36
CA GLU A 117 -6.62 19.63 9.38
C GLU A 117 -8.04 19.74 8.78
N GLY A 118 -8.86 20.62 9.35
CA GLY A 118 -10.23 20.88 8.87
C GLY A 118 -11.16 19.66 8.96
N ASP A 119 -11.97 19.45 7.92
CA ASP A 119 -13.00 18.41 7.84
C ASP A 119 -12.55 17.15 7.06
N GLU A 120 -11.30 17.09 6.62
CA GLU A 120 -10.73 15.94 5.90
C GLU A 120 -9.55 15.33 6.68
N LEU A 121 -9.40 14.02 6.60
CA LEU A 121 -8.23 13.28 7.04
C LEU A 121 -7.53 12.69 5.83
N VAL A 122 -6.22 12.90 5.72
CA VAL A 122 -5.39 12.25 4.69
C VAL A 122 -4.72 11.04 5.31
N ILE A 123 -5.14 9.86 4.86
CA ILE A 123 -4.70 8.57 5.38
C ILE A 123 -3.88 7.85 4.32
N VAL A 124 -2.61 7.61 4.63
CA VAL A 124 -1.74 6.70 3.89
C VAL A 124 -2.11 5.27 4.22
N THR A 125 -2.18 4.40 3.23
CA THR A 125 -2.35 2.96 3.40
C THR A 125 -1.41 2.16 2.52
N THR A 126 -0.90 1.04 3.04
CA THR A 126 -0.19 0.03 2.24
C THR A 126 -1.12 -1.10 1.78
N GLN A 127 -2.41 -1.02 2.11
CA GLN A 127 -3.42 -2.05 1.87
C GLN A 127 -4.68 -1.40 1.25
N PRO A 128 -4.60 -0.85 0.03
CA PRO A 128 -5.62 0.06 -0.52
C PRO A 128 -6.99 -0.59 -0.78
N PHE A 129 -7.04 -1.92 -0.87
CA PHE A 129 -8.28 -2.68 -1.02
C PHE A 129 -8.95 -3.03 0.32
N MET A 130 -8.26 -2.83 1.45
CA MET A 130 -8.84 -2.97 2.78
C MET A 130 -9.44 -1.63 3.20
N THR A 131 -10.76 -1.57 3.34
CA THR A 131 -11.52 -0.32 3.52
C THR A 131 -12.43 -0.33 4.74
N SER A 132 -12.56 -1.46 5.44
CA SER A 132 -13.39 -1.65 6.64
C SER A 132 -13.10 -0.62 7.74
N TRP A 133 -11.83 -0.23 7.91
CA TRP A 133 -11.42 0.78 8.89
C TRP A 133 -11.96 2.20 8.62
N ILE A 134 -12.38 2.48 7.37
CA ILE A 134 -12.89 3.82 6.99
C ILE A 134 -14.15 4.15 7.77
N ALA A 135 -15.05 3.18 7.94
CA ALA A 135 -16.30 3.37 8.68
C ALA A 135 -16.03 3.69 10.16
N ASP A 136 -15.11 2.95 10.78
CA ASP A 136 -14.71 3.12 12.18
C ASP A 136 -14.12 4.52 12.43
N LEU A 137 -13.24 4.98 11.54
CA LEU A 137 -12.67 6.33 11.64
C LEU A 137 -13.70 7.42 11.36
N LYS A 138 -14.58 7.26 10.36
CA LYS A 138 -15.65 8.23 10.11
C LYS A 138 -16.60 8.36 11.29
N GLN A 139 -16.93 7.25 11.95
CA GLN A 139 -17.78 7.26 13.13
C GLN A 139 -17.14 8.00 14.31
N THR A 140 -15.83 7.80 14.50
CA THR A 140 -15.10 8.37 15.64
C THR A 140 -14.76 9.85 15.43
N THR A 141 -14.34 10.22 14.22
CA THR A 141 -13.80 11.55 13.91
C THR A 141 -14.83 12.49 13.30
N ARG A 142 -15.88 11.93 12.66
CA ARG A 142 -16.87 12.65 11.83
C ARG A 142 -16.30 13.40 10.64
N LYS A 143 -15.02 13.18 10.29
CA LYS A 143 -14.34 13.80 9.15
C LYS A 143 -14.45 12.95 7.89
N GLN A 144 -14.29 13.58 6.74
CA GLN A 144 -14.08 12.87 5.47
C GLN A 144 -12.70 12.22 5.48
N ILE A 145 -12.54 11.17 4.66
CA ILE A 145 -11.30 10.41 4.57
C ILE A 145 -10.85 10.40 3.13
N ARG A 146 -9.70 11.00 2.86
CA ARG A 146 -8.95 10.86 1.61
C ARG A 146 -7.85 9.83 1.82
N ARG A 147 -7.78 8.86 0.91
CA ARG A 147 -6.80 7.77 0.97
C ARG A 147 -5.71 8.01 -0.06
N VAL A 148 -4.49 7.73 0.34
CA VAL A 148 -3.30 7.79 -0.51
C VAL A 148 -2.42 6.56 -0.26
N VAL A 149 -1.53 6.24 -1.19
CA VAL A 149 -0.59 5.12 -1.08
C VAL A 149 0.81 5.69 -0.94
N ALA A 150 1.64 5.09 -0.08
CA ALA A 150 3.07 5.39 0.00
C ALA A 150 3.84 4.11 0.33
N ASN A 151 5.17 4.16 0.20
CA ASN A 151 6.09 3.10 0.61
C ASN A 151 6.89 3.46 1.85
#